data_AF-A0A8T4PXV8-F1
#
_entry.id   AF-A0A8T4PXV8-F1
#
_cell.length_a   1.000
_cell.length_b   1.000
_cell.length_c   1.000
_cell.angle_alpha   90.00
_cell.angle_beta   90.00
_cell.angle_gamma   90.00
#
_symmetry.space_group_name_H-M   'P 1'
#
loop_
_entity.id
_entity.type
_entity.pdbx_description
1 polymer ?
#
loop_
_entity_poly.entity_id
_entity_poly.type
_entity_poly.pdbx_seq_one_letter_code
_entity_poly.pdbx_strand_id
1 'polypeptide(L)'
;MAAGYPAFKKSLQGLKGLSDEEAEAFFRLCGKKRFSVKDVENILVSIKAHKKSRATAYNVVERFQNAELITSVSNSHKKQEFECVHPRAIFNQLKEELKNAEKDLRDLEQAYETSDFDIEDPREKCRQLKGESEIASACYTLRSHCQITVLHDGSKVMVSLLDRISDSNQRLKTDINVVLFKNKDKDKSGVILISKRSEKGGNIRLYGHILYDSEKLKYFQTKEVKKNG
;
A
#
# COMPACT_ATOMS: atom_id res chain seq x y z
N MET A 1 7.17 -32.38 -0.55
CA MET A 1 7.04 -31.23 -1.47
C MET A 1 8.34 -30.45 -1.42
N ALA A 2 8.93 -30.10 -2.57
CA ALA A 2 10.21 -29.39 -2.60
C ALA A 2 10.05 -27.98 -2.01
N ALA A 3 10.97 -27.57 -1.14
CA ALA A 3 10.93 -26.30 -0.38
C ALA A 3 10.85 -25.03 -1.26
N GLY A 4 11.13 -25.12 -2.57
CA GLY A 4 11.01 -24.01 -3.51
C GLY A 4 9.58 -23.66 -3.94
N TYR A 5 8.60 -24.55 -3.70
CA TYR A 5 7.21 -24.36 -4.14
C TYR A 5 6.52 -23.13 -3.54
N PRO A 6 6.55 -22.91 -2.20
CA PRO A 6 5.85 -21.78 -1.60
C PRO A 6 6.47 -20.42 -1.97
N ALA A 7 7.80 -20.38 -2.16
CA ALA A 7 8.50 -19.15 -2.51
C ALA A 7 8.17 -18.70 -3.94
N PHE A 8 8.23 -19.61 -4.91
CA PHE A 8 7.90 -19.29 -6.30
C PHE A 8 6.42 -18.92 -6.48
N LYS A 9 5.51 -19.57 -5.73
CA LYS A 9 4.09 -19.21 -5.68
C LYS A 9 3.89 -17.75 -5.25
N LYS A 10 4.55 -17.32 -4.17
CA LYS A 10 4.48 -15.94 -3.69
C LYS A 10 5.04 -14.94 -4.70
N SER A 11 6.12 -15.29 -5.41
CA SER A 11 6.67 -14.42 -6.46
C SER A 11 5.70 -14.21 -7.61
N LEU A 12 4.99 -15.26 -8.04
CA LEU A 12 3.95 -15.15 -9.06
C LEU A 12 2.77 -14.27 -8.61
N GLN A 13 2.38 -14.36 -7.33
CA GLN A 13 1.34 -13.49 -6.77
C GLN A 13 1.77 -12.03 -6.75
N GLY A 14 2.99 -11.75 -6.29
CA GLY A 14 3.49 -10.38 -6.11
C GLY A 14 3.82 -9.66 -7.42
N LEU A 15 4.51 -10.34 -8.34
CA LEU A 15 5.04 -9.69 -9.55
C LEU A 15 4.12 -9.86 -10.77
N LYS A 16 3.34 -10.95 -10.84
CA LYS A 16 2.40 -11.20 -11.95
C LYS A 16 0.94 -10.99 -11.57
N GLY A 17 0.66 -10.61 -10.31
CA GLY A 17 -0.68 -10.29 -9.83
C GLY A 17 -1.65 -11.47 -9.79
N LEU A 18 -1.15 -12.71 -9.73
CA LEU A 18 -1.98 -13.90 -9.67
C LEU A 18 -2.62 -14.09 -8.29
N SER A 19 -3.83 -14.65 -8.24
CA SER A 19 -4.41 -15.16 -6.99
C SER A 19 -3.68 -16.42 -6.51
N ASP A 20 -3.93 -16.83 -5.27
CA ASP A 20 -3.38 -18.08 -4.72
C ASP A 20 -3.82 -19.31 -5.51
N GLU A 21 -5.08 -19.32 -5.94
CA GLU A 21 -5.67 -20.36 -6.75
C GLU A 21 -5.14 -20.36 -8.18
N GLU A 22 -4.93 -19.19 -8.78
CA GLU A 22 -4.36 -19.05 -10.12
C GLU A 22 -2.89 -19.52 -10.14
N ALA A 23 -2.10 -19.13 -9.14
CA ALA A 23 -0.73 -19.60 -9.02
C ALA A 23 -0.65 -21.12 -8.83
N GLU A 24 -1.52 -21.70 -7.99
CA GLU A 24 -1.66 -23.15 -7.84
C GLU A 24 -2.08 -23.84 -9.15
N ALA A 25 -3.04 -23.26 -9.88
CA ALA A 25 -3.49 -23.78 -11.16
C ALA A 25 -2.35 -23.80 -12.19
N PHE A 26 -1.56 -22.72 -12.24
CA PHE A 26 -0.39 -22.62 -13.11
C PHE A 26 0.63 -23.74 -12.85
N PHE A 27 0.96 -24.03 -11.59
CA PHE A 27 1.88 -25.13 -11.27
C PHE A 27 1.37 -26.49 -11.74
N ARG A 28 0.07 -26.75 -11.61
CA ARG A 28 -0.52 -28.01 -12.10
C ARG A 28 -0.48 -28.10 -13.63
N LEU A 29 -0.56 -26.96 -14.32
CA LEU A 29 -0.42 -26.88 -15.76
C LEU A 29 1.03 -27.08 -16.23
N CYS A 30 2.03 -26.63 -15.46
CA CYS A 30 3.45 -26.89 -15.76
C CYS A 30 3.81 -28.38 -15.83
N GLY A 31 3.01 -29.24 -15.16
CA GLY A 31 3.15 -30.69 -15.27
C GLY A 31 2.62 -31.28 -16.60
N LYS A 32 1.98 -30.47 -17.45
CA LYS A 32 1.45 -30.89 -18.75
C LYS A 32 2.30 -30.32 -19.87
N LYS A 33 2.61 -31.16 -20.88
CA LYS A 33 3.30 -30.73 -22.10
C LYS A 33 2.48 -29.73 -22.91
N ARG A 34 1.17 -29.96 -23.03
CA ARG A 34 0.20 -29.04 -23.65
C ARG A 34 -1.14 -29.15 -22.94
N PHE A 35 -1.92 -28.09 -22.99
CA PHE A 35 -3.24 -28.05 -22.36
C PHE A 35 -4.22 -27.16 -23.13
N SER A 36 -5.50 -27.38 -22.90
CA SER A 36 -6.61 -26.62 -23.46
C SER A 36 -7.33 -25.80 -22.39
N VAL A 37 -8.24 -24.90 -22.79
CA VAL A 37 -9.10 -24.17 -21.84
C VAL A 37 -9.92 -25.13 -20.96
N LYS A 38 -10.30 -26.30 -21.48
CA LYS A 38 -11.01 -27.34 -20.72
C LYS A 38 -10.13 -27.93 -19.61
N ASP A 39 -8.82 -28.02 -19.84
CA ASP A 39 -7.88 -28.48 -18.81
C ASP A 39 -7.75 -27.46 -17.67
N VAL A 40 -7.73 -26.18 -18.01
CA VAL A 40 -7.74 -25.08 -17.02
C VAL A 40 -9.01 -25.12 -16.19
N GLU A 41 -10.18 -25.25 -16.84
CA GLU A 41 -11.46 -25.40 -16.15
C GLU A 41 -11.45 -26.58 -15.16
N ASN A 42 -10.98 -27.75 -15.59
CA ASN A 42 -10.91 -28.93 -14.74
C ASN A 42 -9.98 -28.71 -13.53
N ILE A 43 -8.86 -28.03 -13.72
CA ILE A 43 -7.91 -27.74 -12.63
C ILE A 43 -8.53 -26.78 -11.63
N LEU A 44 -9.16 -25.68 -12.09
CA LEU A 44 -9.81 -24.69 -11.22
C LEU A 44 -10.91 -25.32 -10.36
N VAL A 45 -11.68 -26.25 -10.92
CA VAL A 45 -12.68 -27.03 -10.17
C VAL A 45 -12.00 -27.98 -9.17
N SER A 46 -10.91 -28.63 -9.56
CA SER A 46 -10.19 -29.58 -8.68
C SER A 46 -9.58 -28.91 -7.44
N ILE A 47 -9.17 -27.65 -7.56
CA ILE A 47 -8.62 -26.85 -6.45
C ILE A 47 -9.70 -26.08 -5.69
N LYS A 48 -10.98 -26.32 -6.00
CA LYS A 48 -12.15 -25.66 -5.39
C LYS A 48 -12.15 -24.13 -5.51
N ALA A 49 -11.42 -23.58 -6.49
CA ALA A 49 -11.39 -22.14 -6.71
C ALA A 49 -12.76 -21.62 -7.18
N HIS A 50 -13.43 -22.37 -8.07
CA HIS A 50 -14.71 -21.95 -8.67
C HIS A 50 -15.60 -23.14 -9.05
N LYS A 51 -16.90 -22.85 -9.28
CA LYS A 51 -17.82 -23.77 -9.97
C LYS A 51 -17.42 -23.90 -11.45
N LYS A 52 -17.80 -25.00 -12.12
CA LYS A 52 -17.57 -25.24 -13.55
C LYS A 52 -18.07 -24.05 -14.39
N SER A 53 -17.16 -23.15 -14.75
CA SER A 53 -17.41 -21.96 -15.54
C SER A 53 -16.34 -21.85 -16.61
N ARG A 54 -16.72 -22.18 -17.84
CA ARG A 54 -15.83 -22.09 -18.99
C ARG A 54 -15.36 -20.66 -19.24
N ALA A 55 -16.20 -19.66 -18.97
CA ALA A 55 -15.84 -18.24 -19.06
C ALA A 55 -14.70 -17.87 -18.11
N THR A 56 -14.74 -18.36 -16.87
CA THR A 56 -13.67 -18.15 -15.88
C THR A 56 -12.35 -18.78 -16.36
N ALA A 57 -12.40 -19.97 -16.96
CA ALA A 57 -11.21 -20.61 -17.51
C ALA A 57 -10.60 -19.81 -18.68
N TYR A 58 -11.41 -19.21 -19.54
CA TYR A 58 -10.92 -18.29 -20.59
C TYR A 58 -10.24 -17.06 -20.00
N ASN A 59 -10.83 -16.42 -19.00
CA ASN A 59 -10.22 -15.26 -18.34
C ASN A 59 -8.88 -15.61 -17.69
N VAL A 60 -8.77 -16.77 -17.05
CA VAL A 60 -7.50 -17.24 -16.46
C VAL A 60 -6.45 -17.50 -17.54
N VAL A 61 -6.84 -18.10 -18.67
CA VAL A 61 -5.95 -18.29 -19.82
C VAL A 61 -5.44 -16.94 -20.36
N GLU A 62 -6.34 -15.97 -20.55
CA GLU A 62 -5.99 -14.63 -21.00
C GLU A 62 -5.02 -13.95 -20.02
N ARG A 63 -5.28 -14.05 -18.71
CA ARG A 63 -4.35 -13.52 -17.68
C ARG A 63 -2.99 -14.19 -17.74
N PHE A 64 -2.92 -15.51 -17.92
CA PHE A 64 -1.65 -16.22 -18.06
C PHE A 64 -0.89 -15.84 -19.33
N GLN A 65 -1.60 -15.57 -20.44
CA GLN A 65 -0.97 -15.07 -21.66
C GLN A 65 -0.42 -13.65 -21.48
N ASN A 66 -1.22 -12.75 -20.89
CA ASN A 66 -0.81 -11.36 -20.61
C ASN A 66 0.34 -11.30 -19.61
N ALA A 67 0.42 -12.26 -18.68
CA ALA A 67 1.53 -12.41 -17.74
C ALA A 67 2.76 -13.12 -18.33
N GLU A 68 2.71 -13.50 -19.61
CA GLU A 68 3.76 -14.25 -20.33
C GLU A 68 4.11 -15.62 -19.72
N LEU A 69 3.14 -16.24 -19.05
CA LEU A 69 3.33 -17.53 -18.38
C LEU A 69 3.05 -18.72 -19.32
N ILE A 70 2.25 -18.49 -20.37
CA ILE A 70 1.84 -19.53 -21.32
C ILE A 70 1.89 -18.99 -22.75
N THR A 71 2.14 -19.87 -23.71
CA THR A 71 2.18 -19.54 -25.14
C THR A 71 1.20 -20.41 -25.92
N SER A 72 0.54 -19.85 -26.93
CA SER A 72 -0.31 -20.63 -27.85
C SER A 72 0.54 -21.45 -28.82
N VAL A 73 0.20 -22.73 -29.01
CA VAL A 73 0.99 -23.68 -29.81
C VAL A 73 0.27 -24.15 -31.08
N SER A 74 -1.07 -23.99 -31.14
CA SER A 74 -1.90 -24.40 -32.27
C SER A 74 -2.91 -23.31 -32.63
N ASN A 75 -2.83 -22.80 -33.86
CA ASN A 75 -3.87 -22.00 -34.53
C ASN A 75 -4.75 -22.86 -35.46
N SER A 76 -4.85 -24.18 -35.22
CA SER A 76 -5.79 -24.99 -36.01
C SER A 76 -7.22 -24.66 -35.57
N HIS A 77 -8.10 -24.38 -36.54
CA HIS A 77 -9.50 -23.95 -36.34
C HIS A 77 -10.38 -24.88 -35.46
N LYS A 78 -9.87 -26.02 -34.98
CA LYS A 78 -10.65 -27.00 -34.21
C LYS A 78 -10.36 -27.00 -32.71
N LYS A 79 -9.14 -26.68 -32.24
CA LYS A 79 -8.82 -26.52 -30.79
C LYS A 79 -7.57 -25.65 -30.58
N GLN A 80 -7.72 -24.58 -29.79
CA GLN A 80 -6.60 -23.79 -29.29
C GLN A 80 -5.90 -24.55 -28.15
N GLU A 81 -4.60 -24.74 -28.29
CA GLU A 81 -3.74 -25.39 -27.29
C GLU A 81 -2.66 -24.42 -26.81
N PHE A 82 -2.25 -24.59 -25.57
CA PHE A 82 -1.27 -23.78 -24.88
C PHE A 82 -0.18 -24.66 -24.27
N GLU A 83 0.98 -24.07 -24.05
CA GLU A 83 2.12 -24.66 -23.36
C GLU A 83 2.64 -23.66 -22.34
N CYS A 84 3.08 -24.15 -21.17
CA CYS A 84 3.64 -23.30 -20.14
C CYS A 84 5.06 -22.89 -20.53
N VAL A 85 5.41 -21.62 -20.27
CA VAL A 85 6.79 -21.17 -20.35
C VAL A 85 7.60 -21.92 -19.30
N HIS A 86 8.83 -22.30 -19.67
CA HIS A 86 9.68 -23.09 -18.78
C HIS A 86 9.91 -22.35 -17.44
N PRO A 87 9.78 -23.01 -16.27
CA PRO A 87 9.88 -22.32 -14.97
C PRO A 87 11.17 -21.54 -14.75
N ARG A 88 12.29 -22.01 -15.32
CA ARG A 88 13.57 -21.30 -15.28
C ARG A 88 13.54 -19.98 -16.05
N ALA A 89 12.84 -19.93 -17.19
CA ALA A 89 12.68 -18.70 -17.96
C ALA A 89 11.79 -17.71 -17.18
N ILE A 90 10.69 -18.19 -16.60
CA ILE A 90 9.82 -17.38 -15.74
C ILE A 90 10.59 -16.84 -14.53
N PHE A 91 11.41 -17.66 -13.87
CA PHE A 91 12.23 -17.22 -12.75
C PHE A 91 13.23 -16.12 -13.13
N ASN A 92 13.84 -16.22 -14.31
CA ASN A 92 14.72 -15.18 -14.82
C ASN A 92 13.96 -13.90 -15.15
N GLN A 93 12.76 -14.00 -15.75
CA GLN A 93 11.88 -12.84 -15.99
C GLN A 93 11.52 -12.14 -14.66
N LEU A 94 11.08 -12.90 -13.66
CA LEU A 94 10.73 -12.37 -12.33
C LEU A 94 11.91 -11.65 -11.65
N LYS A 95 13.15 -12.13 -11.85
CA LYS A 95 14.36 -11.46 -11.35
C LYS A 95 14.59 -10.11 -12.00
N GLU A 96 14.44 -10.02 -13.32
CA GLU A 96 14.59 -8.75 -14.04
C GLU A 96 13.46 -7.78 -13.67
N GLU A 97 12.22 -8.27 -13.55
CA GLU A 97 11.07 -7.46 -13.08
C GLU A 97 11.30 -6.92 -11.68
N LEU A 98 11.81 -7.74 -10.75
CA LEU A 98 12.15 -7.30 -9.40
C LEU A 98 13.24 -6.21 -9.43
N LYS A 99 14.30 -6.42 -10.22
CA LYS A 99 15.39 -5.45 -10.36
C LYS A 99 14.91 -4.12 -10.94
N ASN A 100 13.97 -4.16 -11.89
CA ASN A 100 13.36 -2.96 -12.45
C ASN A 100 12.48 -2.26 -11.41
N ALA A 101 11.65 -2.98 -10.67
CA ALA A 101 10.85 -2.42 -9.59
C ALA A 101 11.71 -1.79 -8.48
N GLU A 102 12.83 -2.40 -8.10
CA GLU A 102 13.80 -1.82 -7.16
C GLU A 102 14.47 -0.56 -7.73
N LYS A 103 14.71 -0.52 -9.04
CA LYS A 103 15.22 0.69 -9.70
C LYS A 103 14.17 1.79 -9.69
N ASP A 104 12.93 1.51 -10.08
CA ASP A 104 11.85 2.48 -10.09
C ASP A 104 11.58 3.03 -8.67
N LEU A 105 11.70 2.19 -7.65
CA LEU A 105 11.64 2.61 -6.24
C LEU A 105 12.77 3.58 -5.90
N ARG A 106 14.02 3.26 -6.26
CA ARG A 106 15.16 4.16 -6.03
C ARG A 106 15.02 5.47 -6.78
N ASP A 107 14.58 5.42 -8.04
CA ASP A 107 14.36 6.61 -8.85
C ASP A 107 13.24 7.47 -8.24
N LEU A 108 12.21 6.85 -7.64
CA LEU A 108 11.15 7.54 -6.91
C LEU A 108 11.62 8.11 -5.57
N GLU A 109 12.42 7.37 -4.80
CA GLU A 109 13.05 7.84 -3.57
C GLU A 109 13.97 9.03 -3.85
N GLN A 110 14.81 8.92 -4.90
CA GLN A 110 15.65 10.00 -5.36
C GLN A 110 14.81 11.18 -5.84
N ALA A 111 13.77 10.97 -6.65
CA ALA A 111 12.87 12.04 -7.05
C ALA A 111 12.16 12.68 -5.86
N TYR A 112 11.86 11.94 -4.79
CA TYR A 112 11.29 12.47 -3.56
C TYR A 112 12.31 13.29 -2.74
N GLU A 113 13.57 12.87 -2.74
CA GLU A 113 14.67 13.52 -2.01
C GLU A 113 15.29 14.70 -2.76
N THR A 114 15.32 14.66 -4.09
CA THR A 114 15.96 15.65 -4.98
C THR A 114 14.97 16.46 -5.80
N SER A 115 13.65 16.23 -5.65
CA SER A 115 12.70 17.21 -6.17
C SER A 115 12.82 18.45 -5.30
N ASP A 116 13.50 19.45 -5.86
CA ASP A 116 13.27 20.85 -5.55
C ASP A 116 11.79 21.14 -5.89
N PHE A 117 10.88 20.77 -5.01
CA PHE A 117 9.67 21.54 -4.77
C PHE A 117 10.05 22.84 -4.03
N ASP A 118 11.11 23.52 -4.48
CA ASP A 118 11.44 24.91 -4.13
C ASP A 118 10.59 25.86 -4.97
N ILE A 119 9.28 25.65 -4.87
CA ILE A 119 8.32 26.74 -5.00
C ILE A 119 7.73 26.78 -3.61
N GLU A 120 7.98 27.85 -2.86
CA GLU A 120 7.18 28.21 -1.69
C GLU A 120 5.71 28.38 -2.15
N ASP A 121 5.03 27.28 -2.43
CA ASP A 121 3.62 27.25 -2.76
C ASP A 121 2.90 27.57 -1.45
N PRO A 122 1.99 28.56 -1.42
CA PRO A 122 1.12 28.79 -0.29
C PRO A 122 0.38 27.51 0.19
N ARG A 123 0.26 26.48 -0.67
CA ARG A 123 -0.26 25.14 -0.34
C ARG A 123 0.73 24.26 0.42
N GLU A 124 2.04 24.48 0.34
CA GLU A 124 3.01 23.80 1.21
C GLU A 124 2.90 24.28 2.66
N LYS A 125 2.47 25.52 2.90
CA LYS A 125 2.12 25.98 4.25
C LYS A 125 0.90 25.27 4.84
N CYS A 126 0.03 24.68 3.99
CA CYS A 126 -1.21 24.03 4.41
C CYS A 126 -1.58 22.80 3.54
N ARG A 127 -1.27 21.59 4.00
CA ARG A 127 -1.64 20.33 3.31
C ARG A 127 -2.81 19.63 3.99
N GLN A 128 -3.88 19.36 3.25
CA GLN A 128 -5.00 18.54 3.73
C GLN A 128 -4.71 17.04 3.61
N LEU A 129 -5.05 16.29 4.65
CA LEU A 129 -4.92 14.83 4.75
C LEU A 129 -6.32 14.21 4.81
N LYS A 130 -6.63 13.31 3.87
CA LYS A 130 -8.00 12.84 3.58
C LYS A 130 -8.46 11.63 4.43
N GLY A 131 -7.64 11.19 5.37
CA GLY A 131 -7.94 10.04 6.21
C GLY A 131 -6.89 9.75 7.27
N GLU A 132 -7.23 8.85 8.20
CA GLU A 132 -6.36 8.39 9.29
C GLU A 132 -5.00 7.86 8.79
N SER A 133 -4.99 7.07 7.71
CA SER A 133 -3.76 6.53 7.14
C SER A 133 -2.81 7.61 6.62
N GLU A 134 -3.34 8.69 6.04
CA GLU A 134 -2.52 9.82 5.57
C GLU A 134 -1.97 10.62 6.75
N ILE A 135 -2.74 10.77 7.83
CA ILE A 135 -2.28 11.42 9.07
C ILE A 135 -1.15 10.60 9.71
N ALA A 136 -1.34 9.28 9.84
CA ALA A 136 -0.32 8.39 10.40
C ALA A 136 0.97 8.40 9.56
N SER A 137 0.85 8.37 8.23
CA SER A 137 2.00 8.42 7.32
C SER A 137 2.75 9.75 7.44
N ALA A 138 2.03 10.88 7.48
CA ALA A 138 2.63 12.20 7.67
C ALA A 138 3.38 12.30 9.01
N CYS A 139 2.79 11.79 10.10
CA CYS A 139 3.47 11.71 11.39
C CYS A 139 4.73 10.85 11.33
N TYR A 140 4.68 9.70 10.64
CA TYR A 140 5.84 8.82 10.49
C TYR A 140 7.00 9.51 9.76
N THR A 141 6.73 10.17 8.63
CA THR A 141 7.75 10.95 7.90
C THR A 141 8.34 12.07 8.76
N LEU A 142 7.50 12.79 9.51
CA LEU A 142 7.96 13.88 10.36
C LEU A 142 8.85 13.39 11.52
N ARG A 143 8.61 12.18 12.07
CA ARG A 143 9.40 11.63 13.18
C ARG A 143 10.88 11.45 12.87
N SER A 144 11.23 11.22 11.61
CA SER A 144 12.62 11.04 11.20
C SER A 144 13.48 12.27 11.47
N HIS A 145 12.88 13.46 11.49
CA HIS A 145 13.61 14.73 11.59
C HIS A 145 13.02 15.72 12.63
N CYS A 146 11.84 15.41 13.20
CA CYS A 146 11.13 16.27 14.12
C CYS A 146 10.80 15.57 15.44
N GLN A 147 10.83 16.32 16.53
CA GLN A 147 10.13 15.93 17.74
C GLN A 147 8.62 16.08 17.51
N ILE A 148 7.86 15.03 17.81
CA ILE A 148 6.40 15.02 17.71
C ILE A 148 5.78 14.95 19.11
N THR A 149 4.78 15.80 19.35
CA THR A 149 3.97 15.80 20.56
C THR A 149 2.51 15.77 20.16
N VAL A 150 1.73 14.82 20.69
CA VAL A 150 0.30 14.72 20.37
C VAL A 150 -0.52 15.24 21.53
N LEU A 151 -1.39 16.22 21.22
CA LEU A 151 -2.36 16.79 22.13
C LEU A 151 -3.75 16.31 21.70
N HIS A 152 -4.49 15.67 22.61
CA HIS A 152 -5.79 15.08 22.29
C HIS A 152 -6.81 15.19 23.42
N ASP A 153 -8.09 15.15 23.06
CA ASP A 153 -9.26 15.28 23.95
C ASP A 153 -9.59 13.99 24.74
N GLY A 154 -8.94 12.87 24.39
CA GLY A 154 -9.20 11.55 24.99
C GLY A 154 -10.41 10.81 24.42
N SER A 155 -10.95 11.25 23.29
CA SER A 155 -12.03 10.55 22.59
C SER A 155 -11.58 9.19 22.04
N LYS A 156 -12.49 8.20 22.09
CA LYS A 156 -12.22 6.82 21.63
C LYS A 156 -11.83 6.75 20.15
N VAL A 157 -12.33 7.66 19.32
CA VAL A 157 -12.03 7.72 17.88
C VAL A 157 -10.55 8.01 17.60
N MET A 158 -9.87 8.69 18.53
CA MET A 158 -8.45 9.01 18.38
C MET A 158 -7.53 7.87 18.80
N VAL A 159 -8.02 6.86 19.53
CA VAL A 159 -7.18 5.79 20.11
C VAL A 159 -6.43 5.02 19.01
N SER A 160 -7.13 4.57 17.95
CA SER A 160 -6.51 3.88 16.81
C SER A 160 -5.40 4.69 16.15
N LEU A 161 -5.62 6.00 16.01
CA LEU A 161 -4.61 6.89 15.44
C LEU A 161 -3.44 7.07 16.41
N LEU A 162 -3.70 7.29 17.69
CA LEU A 162 -2.68 7.49 18.75
C LEU A 162 -1.77 6.27 18.92
N ASP A 163 -2.31 5.06 18.82
CA ASP A 163 -1.55 3.81 18.89
C ASP A 163 -0.53 3.70 17.73
N ARG A 164 -0.82 4.30 16.57
CA ARG A 164 0.09 4.38 15.40
C ARG A 164 1.00 5.62 15.45
N ILE A 165 0.49 6.61 16.16
CA ILE A 165 0.96 7.93 16.55
C ILE A 165 2.27 8.07 17.29
N SER A 166 2.25 7.59 18.54
CA SER A 166 3.16 8.04 19.60
C SER A 166 3.19 7.17 20.85
N ASP A 167 4.40 7.00 21.40
CA ASP A 167 4.68 6.47 22.74
C ASP A 167 4.54 7.58 23.82
N SER A 168 4.63 8.85 23.43
CA SER A 168 4.43 10.00 24.31
C SER A 168 3.09 10.66 23.98
N ASN A 169 2.06 10.29 24.74
CA ASN A 169 0.71 10.82 24.61
C ASN A 169 0.41 11.73 25.80
N GLN A 170 0.24 13.03 25.54
CA GLN A 170 -0.20 13.96 26.57
C GLN A 170 -1.69 14.24 26.41
N ARG A 171 -2.46 13.68 27.34
CA ARG A 171 -3.89 13.91 27.41
C ARG A 171 -4.13 15.31 27.96
N LEU A 172 -4.70 16.19 27.14
CA LEU A 172 -5.16 17.51 27.60
C LEU A 172 -6.67 17.48 27.84
N LYS A 173 -7.13 18.17 28.89
CA LYS A 173 -8.56 18.51 29.07
C LYS A 173 -8.94 19.65 28.11
N THR A 174 -8.87 19.38 26.81
CA THR A 174 -9.25 20.30 25.73
C THR A 174 -9.93 19.53 24.61
N ASP A 175 -10.93 20.11 23.96
CA ASP A 175 -11.63 19.51 22.80
C ASP A 175 -10.81 19.55 21.49
N ILE A 176 -9.49 19.61 21.61
CA ILE A 176 -8.58 19.82 20.48
C ILE A 176 -7.80 18.54 20.26
N ASN A 177 -7.72 18.12 18.99
CA ASN A 177 -6.87 17.03 18.54
C ASN A 177 -5.84 17.62 17.57
N VAL A 178 -4.59 17.72 18.01
CA VAL A 178 -3.52 18.34 17.24
C VAL A 178 -2.21 17.59 17.47
N VAL A 179 -1.44 17.41 16.39
CA VAL A 179 -0.07 16.91 16.45
C VAL A 179 0.86 18.11 16.29
N LEU A 180 1.71 18.34 17.27
CA LEU A 180 2.75 19.36 17.21
C LEU A 180 4.02 18.70 16.66
N PHE A 181 4.70 19.36 15.74
CA PHE A 181 6.00 18.88 15.24
C PHE A 181 7.02 20.02 15.23
N LYS A 182 8.23 19.71 15.67
CA LYS A 182 9.34 20.67 15.72
C LYS A 182 10.64 20.00 15.29
N ASN A 183 11.22 20.46 14.19
CA ASN A 183 12.57 20.08 13.76
C ASN A 183 13.61 20.60 14.77
N LYS A 184 14.62 19.79 15.07
CA LYS A 184 15.73 20.14 15.96
C LYS A 184 16.63 21.24 15.37
N ASP A 185 16.73 21.33 14.04
CA ASP A 185 17.71 22.16 13.33
C ASP A 185 17.11 23.40 12.62
N LYS A 186 15.88 23.78 13.01
CA LYS A 186 15.21 25.10 12.91
C LYS A 186 14.24 25.50 11.77
N ASP A 187 14.05 24.77 10.66
CA ASP A 187 13.15 25.31 9.60
C ASP A 187 11.78 24.63 9.42
N LYS A 188 11.55 23.45 9.99
CA LYS A 188 10.25 22.74 9.84
C LYS A 188 9.57 22.55 11.18
N SER A 189 8.74 23.53 11.57
CA SER A 189 7.93 23.45 12.78
C SER A 189 6.49 23.86 12.49
N GLY A 190 5.54 23.23 13.17
CA GLY A 190 4.13 23.40 12.83
C GLY A 190 3.21 22.45 13.57
N VAL A 191 1.99 22.35 13.05
CA VAL A 191 0.91 21.57 13.65
C VAL A 191 0.14 20.77 12.60
N ILE A 192 -0.38 19.61 12.97
CA ILE A 192 -1.39 18.89 12.20
C ILE A 192 -2.70 19.00 12.97
N LEU A 193 -3.64 19.81 12.48
CA LEU A 193 -4.97 19.90 13.07
C LEU A 193 -5.80 18.69 12.63
N ILE A 194 -6.37 17.96 13.59
CA ILE A 194 -7.17 16.77 13.34
C ILE A 194 -8.64 17.10 13.56
N SER A 195 -9.42 16.97 12.50
CA SER A 195 -10.86 17.20 12.48
C SER A 195 -11.61 15.88 12.31
N LYS A 196 -12.82 15.81 12.90
CA LYS A 196 -13.70 14.64 12.84
C LYS A 196 -14.96 15.03 12.08
N ARG A 197 -15.40 14.21 11.14
CA ARG A 197 -16.65 14.42 10.41
C ARG A 197 -17.47 13.13 10.42
N SER A 198 -18.74 13.24 10.80
CA SER A 198 -19.70 12.14 10.68
C SER A 198 -20.12 11.98 9.22
N GLU A 199 -19.92 10.79 8.66
CA GLU A 199 -20.40 10.43 7.33
C GLU A 199 -21.87 9.98 7.38
N LYS A 200 -22.53 9.95 6.21
CA LYS A 200 -23.87 9.40 6.04
C LYS A 200 -23.82 7.90 6.37
N GLY A 201 -24.15 7.54 7.60
CA GLY A 201 -24.01 6.18 8.15
C GLY A 201 -23.52 6.13 9.60
N GLY A 202 -23.18 7.28 10.20
CA GLY A 202 -22.76 7.35 11.61
C GLY A 202 -21.27 7.02 11.83
N ASN A 203 -20.56 6.60 10.79
CA ASN A 203 -19.11 6.42 10.83
C ASN A 203 -18.42 7.78 10.96
N ILE A 204 -17.48 7.87 11.89
CA ILE A 204 -16.67 9.07 12.10
C ILE A 204 -15.40 8.93 11.27
N ARG A 205 -15.17 9.87 10.37
CA ARG A 205 -13.93 9.94 9.59
C ARG A 205 -13.02 11.06 10.09
N LEU A 206 -11.73 10.76 10.18
CA LEU A 206 -10.69 11.70 10.56
C LEU A 206 -10.09 12.37 9.33
N TYR A 207 -9.80 13.66 9.46
CA TYR A 207 -9.12 14.48 8.47
C TYR A 207 -8.01 15.27 9.17
N GLY A 208 -6.90 15.49 8.47
CA GLY A 208 -5.77 16.25 8.98
C GLY A 208 -5.52 17.51 8.15
N HIS A 209 -4.94 18.53 8.77
CA HIS A 209 -4.41 19.70 8.08
C HIS A 209 -3.02 20.00 8.64
N ILE A 210 -1.98 19.71 7.86
CA ILE A 210 -0.60 20.07 8.19
C ILE A 210 -0.45 21.57 7.95
N LEU A 211 0.01 22.29 8.96
CA LEU A 211 0.26 23.72 8.95
C LEU A 211 1.70 23.98 9.43
N TYR A 212 2.56 24.48 8.56
CA TYR A 212 3.93 24.89 8.93
C TYR A 212 3.91 26.30 9.53
N ASP A 213 3.39 26.38 10.75
CA ASP A 213 3.10 27.63 11.44
C ASP A 213 3.67 27.59 12.86
N SER A 214 4.80 28.27 13.05
CA SER A 214 5.52 28.33 14.32
C SER A 214 4.76 29.13 15.39
N GLU A 215 3.88 30.06 14.99
CA GLU A 215 3.04 30.82 15.93
C GLU A 215 1.92 29.94 16.47
N LYS A 216 1.27 29.14 15.61
CA LYS A 216 0.30 28.13 16.06
C LYS A 216 0.94 27.09 16.96
N LEU A 217 2.13 26.61 16.62
CA LEU A 217 2.89 25.72 17.49
C LEU A 217 3.06 26.33 18.89
N LYS A 218 3.57 27.56 18.98
CA LYS A 218 3.72 28.29 20.26
C LYS A 218 2.40 28.50 20.98
N TYR A 219 1.32 28.79 20.25
CA TYR A 219 -0.02 28.96 20.82
C TYR A 219 -0.52 27.69 21.53
N PHE A 220 -0.41 26.53 20.87
CA PHE A 220 -0.82 25.26 21.46
C PHE A 220 0.10 24.82 22.60
N GLN A 221 1.42 25.06 22.49
CA GLN A 221 2.37 24.84 23.60
C GLN A 221 2.10 25.75 24.81
N THR A 222 1.76 27.03 24.59
CA THR A 222 1.48 27.95 25.71
C THR A 222 0.16 27.60 26.42
N LYS A 223 -0.82 27.08 25.69
CA LYS A 223 -2.04 26.49 26.27
C LYS A 223 -1.77 25.24 27.11
N GLU A 224 -0.72 24.49 26.81
CA GLU A 224 -0.20 23.38 27.62
C GLU A 224 0.36 23.91 28.95
N VAL A 225 1.20 24.96 28.90
CA VAL A 225 1.89 25.52 30.08
C VAL A 225 0.94 26.21 31.07
N LYS A 226 -0.06 26.96 30.59
CA LYS A 226 -0.97 27.75 31.45
C LYS A 226 -1.99 26.92 32.27
N LYS A 227 -1.99 25.59 32.17
CA LYS A 227 -2.90 24.72 32.95
C LYS A 227 -2.20 23.77 33.93
N ASN A 228 -0.87 23.72 33.92
CA ASN A 228 -0.06 22.91 34.83
C ASN A 228 0.66 23.73 35.92
N GLY A 229 0.39 25.05 36.00
CA GLY A 229 0.70 25.91 37.14
C GLY A 229 -0.58 26.50 37.69
#